data_AF-A0A842XZ52-F1
#
_entry.id   AF-A0A842XZ52-F1
#
_cell.length_a   1.000
_cell.length_b   1.000
_cell.length_c   1.000
_cell.angle_alpha   90.00
_cell.angle_beta   90.00
_cell.angle_gamma   90.00
#
_symmetry.space_group_name_H-M   'P 1'
#
loop_
_entity.id
_entity.type
_entity.pdbx_description
1 polymer ?
#
loop_
_entity_poly.entity_id
_entity_poly.type
_entity_poly.pdbx_seq_one_letter_code
_entity_poly.pdbx_strand_id
1 'polypeptide(L)'
;MDFVERVRKNLEGNLRIEDGNCGTTHKVLKELSKFGGKAVTWERPDGVRSAIIDNEGNTIGEGEGITWPPAILFAMVEGGFFPEKIEPELLKSLECIIDMEKVADIYGYGRVVTPVAAAYNEVWKNGGKVAIRRNSWGVEVAFIDKNDKEIAIGPISYCPTCGTAATIPRAPELAAKLKIELSDKRNTGKEKFERKMENWFYYRNDRVLCEIKEKGQVIGRASRCCIAYAGVVAEVHAGIAGQKWGALFKEYCKVCPVKLCQKGKNTGEEGNNLITALENNNMTTDVGMNTYITAKVKKDGKLVGKGIGTVCAFSSLMYAAAKCIELKSEIEVVRE
;
A
#
# COMPACT_ATOMS: atom_id res chain seq x y z
N MET A 1 14.89 28.07 -10.57
CA MET A 1 14.37 26.71 -10.75
C MET A 1 13.33 26.50 -9.67
N ASP A 2 12.09 26.39 -10.09
CA ASP A 2 10.93 26.21 -9.20
C ASP A 2 11.06 24.92 -8.37
N PHE A 3 10.37 24.81 -7.22
CA PHE A 3 10.40 23.64 -6.36
C PHE A 3 10.06 22.35 -7.11
N VAL A 4 8.98 22.37 -7.91
CA VAL A 4 8.54 21.22 -8.72
C VAL A 4 9.59 20.86 -9.77
N GLU A 5 10.10 21.87 -10.46
CA GLU A 5 11.11 21.69 -11.52
C GLU A 5 12.39 21.02 -10.98
N ARG A 6 12.86 21.42 -9.79
CA ARG A 6 14.02 20.80 -9.12
C ARG A 6 13.79 19.33 -8.84
N VAL A 7 12.63 18.99 -8.28
CA VAL A 7 12.27 17.60 -7.94
C VAL A 7 12.15 16.76 -9.20
N ARG A 8 11.39 17.23 -10.20
CA ARG A 8 11.15 16.54 -11.45
C ARG A 8 12.45 16.27 -12.22
N LYS A 9 13.36 17.24 -12.29
CA LYS A 9 14.67 17.09 -12.93
C LYS A 9 15.52 15.99 -12.27
N ASN A 10 15.49 15.87 -10.94
CA ASN A 10 16.24 14.83 -10.24
C ASN A 10 15.61 13.43 -10.38
N LEU A 11 14.33 13.35 -10.76
CA LEU A 11 13.61 12.09 -11.01
C LEU A 11 13.67 11.65 -12.47
N GLU A 12 14.08 12.52 -13.39
CA GLU A 12 14.18 12.21 -14.81
C GLU A 12 15.15 11.03 -15.04
N GLY A 13 14.68 10.02 -15.76
CA GLY A 13 15.41 8.77 -15.99
C GLY A 13 15.46 7.79 -14.80
N ASN A 14 14.94 8.17 -13.62
CA ASN A 14 14.99 7.35 -12.40
C ASN A 14 13.66 6.66 -12.05
N LEU A 15 12.59 6.99 -12.77
CA LEU A 15 11.26 6.39 -12.62
C LEU A 15 11.06 5.32 -13.69
N ARG A 16 10.74 4.10 -13.26
CA ARG A 16 10.53 2.97 -14.17
C ARG A 16 9.23 2.26 -13.83
N ILE A 17 8.59 1.70 -14.85
CA ILE A 17 7.30 1.02 -14.69
C ILE A 17 7.39 -0.11 -13.66
N GLU A 18 8.52 -0.81 -13.56
CA GLU A 18 8.75 -1.90 -12.62
C GLU A 18 8.70 -1.45 -11.15
N ASP A 19 8.96 -0.17 -10.86
CA ASP A 19 8.83 0.37 -9.51
C ASP A 19 7.36 0.38 -9.06
N GLY A 20 6.44 0.46 -10.03
CA GLY A 20 5.00 0.63 -9.87
C GLY A 20 4.62 1.88 -9.08
N ASN A 21 3.33 2.07 -8.84
CA ASN A 21 2.79 3.22 -8.12
C ASN A 21 3.44 3.37 -6.75
N CYS A 22 3.50 2.27 -5.99
CA CYS A 22 4.07 2.29 -4.67
C CYS A 22 5.54 2.72 -4.68
N GLY A 23 6.41 2.11 -5.49
CA GLY A 23 7.82 2.51 -5.55
C GLY A 23 8.01 3.95 -6.01
N THR A 24 7.22 4.37 -6.99
CA THR A 24 7.27 5.69 -7.62
C THR A 24 6.92 6.81 -6.66
N THR A 25 5.81 6.67 -5.93
CA THR A 25 5.44 7.62 -4.86
C THR A 25 6.53 7.75 -3.81
N HIS A 26 7.20 6.64 -3.46
CA HIS A 26 8.29 6.67 -2.50
C HIS A 26 9.53 7.42 -3.04
N LYS A 27 9.87 7.25 -4.33
CA LYS A 27 10.97 7.97 -4.98
C LYS A 27 10.70 9.49 -5.02
N VAL A 28 9.48 9.87 -5.39
CA VAL A 28 9.07 11.29 -5.45
C VAL A 28 9.03 11.91 -4.06
N LEU A 29 8.41 11.22 -3.08
CA LEU A 29 8.38 11.67 -1.70
C LEU A 29 9.79 11.85 -1.13
N LYS A 30 10.72 10.95 -1.48
CA LYS A 30 12.12 11.05 -1.07
C LYS A 30 12.77 12.31 -1.64
N GLU A 31 12.56 12.58 -2.92
CA GLU A 31 13.17 13.71 -3.60
C GLU A 31 12.60 15.05 -3.10
N LEU A 32 11.28 15.20 -3.02
CA LEU A 32 10.67 16.43 -2.50
C LEU A 32 11.08 16.70 -1.04
N SER A 33 11.31 15.65 -0.24
CA SER A 33 11.74 15.80 1.16
C SER A 33 13.16 16.35 1.29
N LYS A 34 14.05 16.08 0.32
CA LYS A 34 15.41 16.67 0.30
C LYS A 34 15.35 18.19 0.17
N PHE A 35 14.32 18.69 -0.50
CA PHE A 35 14.10 20.11 -0.69
C PHE A 35 13.18 20.72 0.39
N GLY A 36 12.84 19.99 1.46
CA GLY A 36 12.03 20.50 2.56
C GLY A 36 10.51 20.32 2.39
N GLY A 37 10.08 19.68 1.31
CA GLY A 37 8.67 19.34 1.09
C GLY A 37 8.19 18.16 1.92
N LYS A 38 6.86 17.96 1.95
CA LYS A 38 6.19 16.87 2.65
C LYS A 38 4.82 16.60 2.04
N ALA A 39 4.27 15.42 2.31
CA ALA A 39 2.86 15.14 2.07
C ALA A 39 2.08 15.24 3.39
N VAL A 40 0.93 15.91 3.38
CA VAL A 40 0.01 16.01 4.52
C VAL A 40 -1.29 15.36 4.13
N THR A 41 -1.80 14.44 4.94
CA THR A 41 -3.07 13.75 4.66
C THR A 41 -4.01 13.83 5.84
N TRP A 42 -5.31 13.84 5.56
CA TRP A 42 -6.37 13.79 6.57
C TRP A 42 -7.50 12.88 6.10
N GLU A 43 -8.16 12.25 7.07
CA GLU A 43 -9.26 11.32 6.80
C GLU A 43 -10.53 12.09 6.43
N ARG A 44 -11.37 11.47 5.62
CA ARG A 44 -12.74 11.89 5.31
C ARG A 44 -13.67 10.67 5.35
N PRO A 45 -14.99 10.86 5.48
CA PRO A 45 -15.94 9.74 5.50
C PRO A 45 -15.85 8.83 4.25
N ASP A 46 -15.57 9.44 3.09
CA ASP A 46 -15.42 8.77 1.80
C ASP A 46 -14.02 8.19 1.58
N GLY A 47 -12.98 8.64 2.29
CA GLY A 47 -11.63 8.15 2.08
C GLY A 47 -10.55 9.02 2.73
N VAL A 48 -9.54 9.38 1.96
CA VAL A 48 -8.43 10.25 2.40
C VAL A 48 -8.26 11.40 1.41
N ARG A 49 -7.93 12.57 1.94
CA ARG A 49 -7.38 13.69 1.16
C ARG A 49 -5.92 13.91 1.52
N SER A 50 -5.17 14.41 0.54
CA SER A 50 -3.75 14.66 0.63
C SER A 50 -3.40 15.99 -0.04
N ALA A 51 -2.40 16.67 0.51
CA ALA A 51 -1.76 17.83 -0.09
C ALA A 51 -0.24 17.65 -0.07
N ILE A 52 0.45 18.03 -1.14
CA ILE A 52 1.91 18.18 -1.16
C ILE A 52 2.24 19.61 -0.78
N ILE A 53 3.01 19.77 0.28
CA ILE A 53 3.43 21.06 0.82
C ILE A 53 4.91 21.26 0.49
N ASP A 54 5.28 22.39 -0.09
CA ASP A 54 6.66 22.75 -0.40
C ASP A 54 7.45 23.20 0.87
N ASN A 55 8.63 23.77 0.64
CA ASN A 55 9.51 24.29 1.69
C ASN A 55 9.10 25.65 2.25
N GLU A 56 8.18 26.35 1.59
CA GLU A 56 7.66 27.67 2.00
C GLU A 56 6.30 27.53 2.71
N GLY A 57 5.70 26.34 2.66
CA GLY A 57 4.39 26.05 3.24
C GLY A 57 3.24 26.14 2.26
N ASN A 58 3.52 26.34 0.97
CA ASN A 58 2.49 26.39 -0.08
C ASN A 58 2.02 24.99 -0.45
N THR A 59 0.72 24.86 -0.73
CA THR A 59 0.17 23.65 -1.35
C THR A 59 0.49 23.66 -2.84
N ILE A 60 1.22 22.64 -3.28
CA ILE A 60 1.65 22.47 -4.68
C ILE A 60 0.72 21.54 -5.44
N GLY A 61 0.14 20.57 -4.75
CA GLY A 61 -0.91 19.77 -5.34
C GLY A 61 -1.76 19.02 -4.34
N GLU A 62 -2.95 18.65 -4.76
CA GLU A 62 -3.98 18.01 -3.95
C GLU A 62 -4.48 16.71 -4.58
N GLY A 63 -4.91 15.77 -3.74
CA GLY A 63 -5.34 14.47 -4.21
C GLY A 63 -6.20 13.73 -3.22
N GLU A 64 -6.88 12.72 -3.74
CA GLU A 64 -7.79 11.87 -2.98
C GLU A 64 -7.57 10.40 -3.27
N GLY A 65 -8.05 9.55 -2.36
CA GLY A 65 -8.02 8.12 -2.58
C GLY A 65 -8.51 7.32 -1.38
N ILE A 66 -8.63 6.01 -1.61
CA ILE A 66 -9.17 5.07 -0.61
C ILE A 66 -8.34 4.95 0.67
N THR A 67 -7.06 5.39 0.64
CA THR A 67 -6.16 5.47 1.80
C THR A 67 -5.00 6.44 1.50
N TRP A 68 -4.05 6.66 2.44
CA TRP A 68 -3.01 7.69 2.32
C TRP A 68 -2.12 7.54 1.06
N PRO A 69 -1.52 6.38 0.78
CA PRO A 69 -0.58 6.26 -0.35
C PRO A 69 -1.14 6.66 -1.74
N PRO A 70 -2.31 6.18 -2.20
CA PRO A 70 -2.88 6.60 -3.48
C PRO A 70 -3.27 8.09 -3.50
N ALA A 71 -3.79 8.64 -2.39
CA ALA A 71 -4.09 10.07 -2.30
C ALA A 71 -2.82 10.94 -2.44
N ILE A 72 -1.71 10.49 -1.84
CA ILE A 72 -0.40 11.14 -1.97
C ILE A 72 0.10 11.06 -3.42
N LEU A 73 -0.02 9.90 -4.08
CA LEU A 73 0.38 9.79 -5.49
C LEU A 73 -0.43 10.72 -6.38
N PHE A 74 -1.75 10.78 -6.19
CA PHE A 74 -2.61 11.69 -6.94
C PHE A 74 -2.16 13.14 -6.76
N ALA A 75 -1.93 13.58 -5.52
CA ALA A 75 -1.44 14.93 -5.22
C ALA A 75 -0.06 15.22 -5.84
N MET A 76 0.80 14.21 -6.00
CA MET A 76 2.07 14.36 -6.71
C MET A 76 1.90 14.47 -8.23
N VAL A 77 0.90 13.79 -8.80
CA VAL A 77 0.58 13.91 -10.23
C VAL A 77 0.01 15.28 -10.52
N GLU A 78 -0.98 15.71 -9.74
CA GLU A 78 -1.61 17.02 -9.89
C GLU A 78 -0.60 18.17 -9.68
N GLY A 79 0.31 18.02 -8.71
CA GLY A 79 1.41 18.96 -8.50
C GLY A 79 2.54 18.94 -9.54
N GLY A 80 2.43 18.16 -10.63
CA GLY A 80 3.37 18.18 -11.75
C GLY A 80 4.77 17.61 -11.47
N PHE A 81 4.90 16.71 -10.48
CA PHE A 81 6.20 16.15 -10.07
C PHE A 81 6.74 15.06 -11.02
N PHE A 82 5.98 14.69 -12.04
CA PHE A 82 6.32 13.62 -12.96
C PHE A 82 6.63 14.15 -14.36
N PRO A 83 7.38 13.39 -15.19
CA PRO A 83 7.46 13.67 -16.61
C PRO A 83 6.09 13.50 -17.29
N GLU A 84 5.76 14.37 -18.25
CA GLU A 84 4.46 14.38 -18.97
C GLU A 84 4.10 13.01 -19.58
N LYS A 85 5.10 12.23 -20.01
CA LYS A 85 4.90 10.89 -20.57
C LYS A 85 4.48 9.82 -19.55
N ILE A 86 4.71 10.07 -18.26
CA ILE A 86 4.44 9.12 -17.16
C ILE A 86 3.10 9.43 -16.48
N GLU A 87 2.73 10.71 -16.38
CA GLU A 87 1.52 11.17 -15.67
C GLU A 87 0.23 10.44 -16.11
N PRO A 88 -0.10 10.33 -17.41
CA PRO A 88 -1.33 9.64 -17.83
C PRO A 88 -1.36 8.17 -17.42
N GLU A 89 -0.22 7.49 -17.42
CA GLU A 89 -0.11 6.08 -17.04
C GLU A 89 -0.26 5.89 -15.53
N LEU A 90 0.29 6.80 -14.72
CA LEU A 90 0.06 6.79 -13.27
C LEU A 90 -1.43 7.01 -12.95
N LEU A 91 -2.09 7.95 -13.62
CA LEU A 91 -3.53 8.20 -13.42
C LEU A 91 -4.40 7.01 -13.81
N LYS A 92 -4.14 6.36 -14.96
CA LYS A 92 -4.82 5.11 -15.35
C LYS A 92 -4.67 4.02 -14.30
N SER A 93 -3.53 3.95 -13.63
CA SER A 93 -3.28 2.95 -12.60
C SER A 93 -3.82 3.31 -11.19
N LEU A 94 -4.55 4.43 -11.08
CA LEU A 94 -5.27 4.89 -9.89
C LEU A 94 -6.79 4.72 -10.00
N GLU A 95 -7.29 3.91 -10.95
CA GLU A 95 -8.72 3.64 -11.15
C GLU A 95 -9.47 3.21 -9.88
N CYS A 96 -8.77 2.64 -8.88
CA CYS A 96 -9.35 2.34 -7.56
C CYS A 96 -10.01 3.53 -6.85
N ILE A 97 -9.71 4.77 -7.25
CA ILE A 97 -10.37 5.98 -6.74
C ILE A 97 -11.87 5.98 -7.11
N ILE A 98 -12.24 5.39 -8.25
CA ILE A 98 -13.64 5.30 -8.71
C ILE A 98 -14.51 4.50 -7.73
N ASP A 99 -13.90 3.60 -6.95
CA ASP A 99 -14.61 2.79 -5.96
C ASP A 99 -14.47 3.32 -4.53
N MET A 100 -13.93 4.53 -4.35
CA MET A 100 -13.73 5.12 -3.03
C MET A 100 -15.03 5.18 -2.21
N GLU A 101 -16.11 5.69 -2.81
CA GLU A 101 -17.42 5.74 -2.16
C GLU A 101 -17.98 4.34 -1.84
N LYS A 102 -17.79 3.37 -2.76
CA LYS A 102 -18.26 2.00 -2.56
C LYS A 102 -17.48 1.28 -1.45
N VAL A 103 -16.18 1.53 -1.34
CA VAL A 103 -15.34 1.02 -0.25
C VAL A 103 -15.74 1.68 1.07
N ALA A 104 -16.01 2.99 1.05
CA ALA A 104 -16.50 3.72 2.21
C ALA A 104 -17.89 3.21 2.67
N ASP A 105 -18.77 2.81 1.77
CA ASP A 105 -20.07 2.23 2.16
C ASP A 105 -19.92 0.90 2.96
N ILE A 106 -18.82 0.17 2.77
CA ILE A 106 -18.60 -1.12 3.44
C ILE A 106 -18.01 -0.94 4.84
N TYR A 107 -17.02 -0.06 5.00
CA TYR A 107 -16.30 0.06 6.28
C TYR A 107 -16.15 1.49 6.80
N GLY A 108 -16.43 2.49 5.95
CA GLY A 108 -16.25 3.91 6.22
C GLY A 108 -14.79 4.33 6.31
N TYR A 109 -14.51 5.59 5.97
CA TYR A 109 -13.21 6.25 6.14
C TYR A 109 -12.01 5.55 5.45
N GLY A 110 -10.88 6.25 5.31
CA GLY A 110 -9.70 5.83 4.54
C GLY A 110 -8.90 4.60 5.03
N ARG A 111 -9.54 3.66 5.74
CA ARG A 111 -8.89 2.53 6.42
C ARG A 111 -9.11 1.20 5.72
N VAL A 112 -8.20 0.85 4.83
CA VAL A 112 -8.28 -0.39 4.04
C VAL A 112 -7.75 -1.65 4.73
N VAL A 113 -6.92 -1.56 5.78
CA VAL A 113 -6.26 -2.75 6.36
C VAL A 113 -7.25 -3.75 6.98
N THR A 114 -8.22 -3.27 7.77
CA THR A 114 -9.23 -4.12 8.42
C THR A 114 -10.16 -4.82 7.41
N PRO A 115 -10.78 -4.12 6.44
CA PRO A 115 -11.67 -4.77 5.47
C PRO A 115 -10.90 -5.72 4.54
N VAL A 116 -9.67 -5.38 4.16
CA VAL A 116 -8.80 -6.28 3.39
C VAL A 116 -8.48 -7.56 4.16
N ALA A 117 -8.15 -7.44 5.45
CA ALA A 117 -7.91 -8.59 6.31
C ALA A 117 -9.16 -9.50 6.41
N ALA A 118 -10.34 -8.91 6.57
CA ALA A 118 -11.59 -9.63 6.63
C ALA A 118 -11.91 -10.33 5.29
N ALA A 119 -11.69 -9.64 4.16
CA ALA A 119 -11.85 -10.21 2.82
C ALA A 119 -10.94 -11.43 2.58
N TYR A 120 -9.64 -11.32 2.91
CA TYR A 120 -8.71 -12.44 2.79
C TYR A 120 -9.14 -13.64 3.64
N ASN A 121 -9.58 -13.40 4.87
CA ASN A 121 -10.07 -14.47 5.75
C ASN A 121 -11.30 -15.15 5.16
N GLU A 122 -12.26 -14.37 4.66
CA GLU A 122 -13.52 -14.89 4.16
C GLU A 122 -13.34 -15.70 2.86
N VAL A 123 -12.60 -15.15 1.89
CA VAL A 123 -12.28 -15.87 0.65
C VAL A 123 -11.59 -17.20 0.96
N TRP A 124 -10.63 -17.17 1.89
CA TRP A 124 -9.86 -18.37 2.22
C TRP A 124 -10.66 -19.41 3.03
N LYS A 125 -11.53 -18.98 3.96
CA LYS A 125 -12.44 -19.88 4.70
C LYS A 125 -13.36 -20.66 3.77
N ASN A 126 -13.74 -20.08 2.64
CA ASN A 126 -14.56 -20.72 1.62
C ASN A 126 -13.75 -21.60 0.64
N GLY A 127 -12.47 -21.85 0.94
CA GLY A 127 -11.57 -22.64 0.10
C GLY A 127 -11.01 -21.89 -1.11
N GLY A 128 -11.30 -20.59 -1.23
CA GLY A 128 -10.80 -19.74 -2.29
C GLY A 128 -9.40 -19.17 -2.01
N LYS A 129 -8.96 -18.29 -2.89
CA LYS A 129 -7.67 -17.60 -2.84
C LYS A 129 -7.77 -16.19 -3.43
N VAL A 130 -6.83 -15.33 -3.06
CA VAL A 130 -6.70 -14.00 -3.68
C VAL A 130 -5.42 -13.97 -4.51
N ALA A 131 -5.57 -13.69 -5.81
CA ALA A 131 -4.47 -13.54 -6.74
C ALA A 131 -4.12 -12.04 -6.91
N ILE A 132 -2.84 -11.76 -7.05
CA ILE A 132 -2.30 -10.43 -7.31
C ILE A 132 -1.55 -10.50 -8.62
N ARG A 133 -1.87 -9.61 -9.55
CA ARG A 133 -1.28 -9.55 -10.89
C ARG A 133 -0.75 -8.15 -11.15
N ARG A 134 0.37 -8.05 -11.85
CA ARG A 134 0.90 -6.77 -12.31
C ARG A 134 0.06 -6.25 -13.47
N ASN A 135 -0.28 -4.96 -13.45
CA ASN A 135 -0.94 -4.30 -14.57
C ASN A 135 -0.50 -2.82 -14.68
N SER A 136 0.04 -2.40 -15.84
CA SER A 136 0.60 -1.07 -16.10
C SER A 136 1.56 -0.56 -15.02
N TRP A 137 1.25 0.46 -14.20
CA TRP A 137 2.01 0.87 -13.01
C TRP A 137 1.44 0.34 -11.68
N GLY A 138 0.24 -0.26 -11.71
CA GLY A 138 -0.46 -0.76 -10.54
C GLY A 138 -0.49 -2.27 -10.43
N VAL A 139 -1.47 -2.75 -9.67
CA VAL A 139 -1.78 -4.17 -9.58
C VAL A 139 -3.27 -4.38 -9.74
N GLU A 140 -3.63 -5.52 -10.32
CA GLU A 140 -4.98 -6.05 -10.32
C GLU A 140 -5.09 -7.11 -9.22
N VAL A 141 -6.24 -7.17 -8.55
CA VAL A 141 -6.53 -8.17 -7.52
C VAL A 141 -7.79 -8.93 -7.90
N ALA A 142 -7.67 -10.25 -7.98
CA ALA A 142 -8.78 -11.15 -8.27
C ALA A 142 -9.09 -12.02 -7.05
N PHE A 143 -10.37 -12.12 -6.70
CA PHE A 143 -10.86 -13.15 -5.79
C PHE A 143 -11.22 -14.39 -6.60
N ILE A 144 -10.76 -15.54 -6.14
CA ILE A 144 -10.92 -16.82 -6.83
C ILE A 144 -11.56 -17.80 -5.84
N ASP A 145 -12.59 -18.53 -6.28
CA ASP A 145 -13.26 -19.54 -5.45
C ASP A 145 -12.48 -20.87 -5.39
N LYS A 146 -13.05 -21.84 -4.66
CA LYS A 146 -12.49 -23.19 -4.50
C LYS A 146 -12.42 -24.02 -5.79
N ASN A 147 -13.13 -23.61 -6.84
CA ASN A 147 -13.16 -24.27 -8.14
C ASN A 147 -12.27 -23.53 -9.16
N ASP A 148 -11.38 -22.66 -8.68
CA ASP A 148 -10.51 -21.80 -9.50
C ASP A 148 -11.26 -20.82 -10.43
N LYS A 149 -12.52 -20.49 -10.11
CA LYS A 149 -13.28 -19.47 -10.84
C LYS A 149 -13.07 -18.09 -10.22
N GLU A 150 -12.80 -17.09 -11.06
CA GLU A 150 -12.76 -15.70 -10.64
C GLU A 150 -14.17 -15.22 -10.25
N ILE A 151 -14.34 -14.81 -8.99
CA ILE A 151 -15.60 -14.29 -8.46
C ILE A 151 -15.69 -12.78 -8.57
N ALA A 152 -14.55 -12.09 -8.55
CA ALA A 152 -14.46 -10.64 -8.74
C ALA A 152 -13.03 -10.25 -9.13
N ILE A 153 -12.91 -9.26 -10.01
CA ILE A 153 -11.64 -8.66 -10.42
C ILE A 153 -11.72 -7.16 -10.13
N GLY A 154 -10.77 -6.64 -9.35
CA GLY A 154 -10.68 -5.22 -9.03
C GLY A 154 -10.14 -4.38 -10.19
N PRO A 155 -10.23 -3.05 -10.10
CA PRO A 155 -9.60 -2.16 -11.07
C PRO A 155 -8.08 -2.13 -10.85
N ILE A 156 -7.35 -1.53 -11.79
CA ILE A 156 -5.92 -1.28 -11.59
C ILE A 156 -5.73 -0.36 -10.39
N SER A 157 -4.89 -0.79 -9.46
CA SER A 157 -4.79 -0.18 -8.13
C SER A 157 -3.36 0.09 -7.70
N TYR A 158 -3.19 1.01 -6.75
CA TYR A 158 -1.88 1.44 -6.24
C TYR A 158 -0.98 0.31 -5.70
N CYS A 159 -1.56 -0.63 -4.95
CA CYS A 159 -0.85 -1.78 -4.37
C CYS A 159 -1.87 -2.87 -3.98
N PRO A 160 -1.44 -4.07 -3.57
CA PRO A 160 -2.35 -5.18 -3.30
C PRO A 160 -3.41 -4.90 -2.22
N THR A 161 -3.07 -4.10 -1.21
CA THR A 161 -4.04 -3.71 -0.18
C THR A 161 -5.11 -2.79 -0.77
N CYS A 162 -4.71 -1.85 -1.63
CA CYS A 162 -5.64 -0.94 -2.31
C CYS A 162 -6.52 -1.70 -3.30
N GLY A 163 -5.90 -2.60 -4.09
CA GLY A 163 -6.60 -3.46 -5.03
C GLY A 163 -7.60 -4.37 -4.35
N THR A 164 -7.21 -5.04 -3.27
CA THR A 164 -8.13 -5.89 -2.50
C THR A 164 -9.33 -5.10 -2.00
N ALA A 165 -9.11 -3.90 -1.43
CA ALA A 165 -10.21 -3.06 -0.97
C ALA A 165 -11.16 -2.68 -2.12
N ALA A 166 -10.61 -2.27 -3.26
CA ALA A 166 -11.38 -1.93 -4.46
C ALA A 166 -12.07 -3.14 -5.12
N THR A 167 -11.57 -4.37 -4.91
CA THR A 167 -12.22 -5.59 -5.39
C THR A 167 -13.46 -5.95 -4.57
N ILE A 168 -13.52 -5.64 -3.26
CA ILE A 168 -14.64 -6.04 -2.38
C ILE A 168 -16.01 -5.60 -2.93
N PRO A 169 -16.23 -4.34 -3.34
CA PRO A 169 -17.51 -3.92 -3.90
C PRO A 169 -18.00 -4.71 -5.12
N ARG A 170 -17.08 -5.37 -5.84
CA ARG A 170 -17.40 -6.20 -7.02
C ARG A 170 -17.75 -7.64 -6.66
N ALA A 171 -17.68 -8.01 -5.39
CA ALA A 171 -18.17 -9.27 -4.84
C ALA A 171 -19.34 -8.99 -3.87
N PRO A 172 -20.59 -8.81 -4.35
CA PRO A 172 -21.68 -8.27 -3.55
C PRO A 172 -21.98 -9.05 -2.26
N GLU A 173 -21.93 -10.39 -2.32
CA GLU A 173 -22.15 -11.24 -1.14
C GLU A 173 -21.08 -11.02 -0.08
N LEU A 174 -19.81 -10.92 -0.49
CA LEU A 174 -18.69 -10.62 0.39
C LEU A 174 -18.81 -9.20 0.96
N ALA A 175 -19.13 -8.21 0.12
CA ALA A 175 -19.29 -6.82 0.54
C ALA A 175 -20.39 -6.68 1.61
N ALA A 176 -21.56 -7.28 1.39
CA ALA A 176 -22.66 -7.27 2.35
C ALA A 176 -22.27 -7.93 3.67
N LYS A 177 -21.60 -9.08 3.62
CA LYS A 177 -21.11 -9.78 4.81
C LYS A 177 -20.11 -8.94 5.61
N LEU A 178 -19.14 -8.32 4.93
CA LEU A 178 -18.13 -7.49 5.57
C LEU A 178 -18.74 -6.21 6.16
N LYS A 179 -19.71 -5.59 5.48
CA LYS A 179 -20.43 -4.42 6.00
C LYS A 179 -21.09 -4.72 7.35
N ILE A 180 -21.70 -5.90 7.49
CA ILE A 180 -22.31 -6.37 8.75
C ILE A 180 -21.23 -6.70 9.79
N GLU A 181 -20.18 -7.45 9.41
CA GLU A 181 -19.11 -7.84 10.35
C GLU A 181 -18.40 -6.62 10.95
N LEU A 182 -18.28 -5.55 10.17
CA LEU A 182 -17.44 -4.40 10.49
C LEU A 182 -18.20 -3.19 11.04
N SER A 183 -19.54 -3.18 11.06
CA SER A 183 -20.37 -2.02 11.45
C SER A 183 -20.03 -1.44 12.83
N ASP A 184 -19.76 -2.31 13.80
CA ASP A 184 -19.48 -1.94 15.20
C ASP A 184 -17.99 -1.97 15.54
N LYS A 185 -17.13 -2.15 14.53
CA LYS A 185 -15.69 -2.19 14.75
C LYS A 185 -15.14 -0.77 14.83
N ARG A 186 -14.28 -0.56 15.82
CA ARG A 186 -13.48 0.67 15.95
C ARG A 186 -12.79 0.99 14.61
N ASN A 187 -12.99 2.22 14.12
CA ASN A 187 -12.38 2.72 12.89
C ASN A 187 -11.47 3.90 13.23
N THR A 188 -10.15 3.71 13.10
CA THR A 188 -9.16 4.75 13.41
C THR A 188 -9.21 5.92 12.43
N GLY A 189 -9.72 5.71 11.21
CA GLY A 189 -9.96 6.78 10.24
C GLY A 189 -11.03 7.75 10.73
N LYS A 190 -12.15 7.20 11.23
CA LYS A 190 -13.23 7.98 11.86
C LYS A 190 -12.73 8.81 13.04
N GLU A 191 -11.99 8.21 13.97
CA GLU A 191 -11.44 8.92 15.13
C GLU A 191 -10.51 10.08 14.73
N LYS A 192 -9.65 9.86 13.73
CA LYS A 192 -8.76 10.90 13.22
C LYS A 192 -9.54 12.02 12.54
N PHE A 193 -10.59 11.72 11.79
CA PHE A 193 -11.48 12.73 11.21
C PHE A 193 -12.16 13.57 12.29
N GLU A 194 -12.81 12.93 13.26
CA GLU A 194 -13.54 13.60 14.35
C GLU A 194 -12.62 14.48 15.20
N ARG A 195 -11.37 14.05 15.39
CA ARG A 195 -10.34 14.77 16.15
C ARG A 195 -9.51 15.75 15.29
N LYS A 196 -9.82 15.87 14.00
CA LYS A 196 -9.12 16.75 13.04
C LYS A 196 -7.60 16.51 13.03
N MET A 197 -7.22 15.24 12.99
CA MET A 197 -5.81 14.86 12.93
C MET A 197 -5.29 14.86 11.51
N GLU A 198 -4.00 15.17 11.40
CA GLU A 198 -3.25 15.11 10.16
C GLU A 198 -2.10 14.12 10.28
N ASN A 199 -1.86 13.36 9.22
CA ASN A 199 -0.67 12.56 9.05
C ASN A 199 0.30 13.29 8.12
N TRP A 200 1.48 13.63 8.62
CA TRP A 200 2.55 14.28 7.88
C TRP A 200 3.59 13.24 7.49
N PHE A 201 3.79 13.04 6.19
CA PHE A 201 4.73 12.07 5.63
C PHE A 201 5.87 12.79 4.92
N TYR A 202 7.11 12.39 5.23
CA TYR A 202 8.31 12.87 4.55
C TYR A 202 9.45 11.87 4.75
N TYR A 203 10.52 11.98 3.97
CA TYR A 203 11.69 11.13 4.11
C TYR A 203 12.72 11.70 5.08
N ARG A 204 13.28 10.83 5.93
CA ARG A 204 14.43 11.13 6.77
C ARG A 204 15.27 9.87 6.95
N ASN A 205 16.58 9.97 6.78
CA ASN A 205 17.52 8.84 6.87
C ASN A 205 17.09 7.62 6.03
N ASP A 206 16.77 7.87 4.74
CA ASP A 206 16.31 6.87 3.77
C ASP A 206 15.04 6.09 4.16
N ARG A 207 14.21 6.66 5.04
CA ARG A 207 12.95 6.05 5.48
C ARG A 207 11.81 7.05 5.46
N VAL A 208 10.59 6.55 5.31
CA VAL A 208 9.39 7.36 5.49
C VAL A 208 9.20 7.60 6.98
N LEU A 209 9.20 8.86 7.37
CA LEU A 209 8.79 9.35 8.68
C LEU A 209 7.33 9.80 8.56
N CYS A 210 6.49 9.28 9.45
CA CYS A 210 5.14 9.78 9.67
C CYS A 210 5.10 10.48 11.03
N GLU A 211 4.48 11.65 11.06
CA GLU A 211 4.05 12.34 12.28
C GLU A 211 2.53 12.46 12.26
N ILE A 212 1.88 12.18 13.38
CA ILE A 212 0.45 12.46 13.57
C ILE A 212 0.36 13.74 14.38
N LYS A 213 -0.33 14.73 13.82
CA LYS A 213 -0.56 16.02 14.45
C LYS A 213 -2.01 16.18 14.88
N GLU A 214 -2.18 16.71 16.08
CA GLU A 214 -3.47 17.12 16.64
C GLU A 214 -3.26 18.49 17.30
N LYS A 215 -4.05 19.49 16.92
CA LYS A 215 -3.96 20.87 17.45
C LYS A 215 -2.52 21.44 17.39
N GLY A 216 -1.81 21.15 16.30
CA GLY A 216 -0.43 21.60 16.08
C GLY A 216 0.66 20.79 16.82
N GLN A 217 0.30 19.87 17.71
CA GLN A 217 1.24 19.04 18.46
C GLN A 217 1.42 17.67 17.82
N VAL A 218 2.66 17.15 17.84
CA VAL A 218 2.95 15.79 17.39
C VAL A 218 2.59 14.82 18.51
N ILE A 219 1.56 14.02 18.31
CA ILE A 219 1.07 13.04 19.30
C ILE A 219 1.60 11.62 19.02
N GLY A 220 2.08 11.36 17.81
CA GLY A 220 2.69 10.08 17.44
C GLY A 220 3.67 10.25 16.29
N ARG A 221 4.74 9.44 16.29
CA ARG A 221 5.80 9.53 15.28
C ARG A 221 6.42 8.16 15.02
N ALA A 222 6.62 7.78 13.76
CA ALA A 222 7.33 6.56 13.42
C ALA A 222 8.06 6.65 12.07
N SER A 223 9.26 6.05 12.01
CA SER A 223 10.06 5.92 10.78
C SER A 223 10.09 4.46 10.29
N ARG A 224 9.62 4.18 9.08
CA ARG A 224 9.48 2.81 8.54
C ARG A 224 9.77 2.74 7.03
N CYS A 225 9.71 1.51 6.50
CA CYS A 225 10.02 1.15 5.12
C CYS A 225 9.02 1.66 4.07
N CYS A 226 7.79 1.99 4.47
CA CYS A 226 6.80 2.56 3.56
C CYS A 226 5.80 3.47 4.29
N ILE A 227 5.04 4.25 3.51
CA ILE A 227 3.99 5.18 3.99
C ILE A 227 3.00 4.47 4.92
N ALA A 228 2.44 3.34 4.49
CA ALA A 228 1.44 2.62 5.29
C ALA A 228 2.01 2.10 6.62
N TYR A 229 3.21 1.49 6.61
CA TYR A 229 3.89 1.04 7.83
C TYR A 229 4.23 2.21 8.76
N ALA A 230 4.69 3.34 8.23
CA ALA A 230 5.00 4.52 9.02
C ALA A 230 3.73 5.09 9.67
N GLY A 231 2.65 5.23 8.91
CA GLY A 231 1.36 5.71 9.39
C GLY A 231 0.77 4.82 10.49
N VAL A 232 0.66 3.52 10.26
CA VAL A 232 0.07 2.60 11.24
C VAL A 232 0.89 2.54 12.53
N VAL A 233 2.23 2.55 12.46
CA VAL A 233 3.04 2.55 13.68
C VAL A 233 2.99 3.89 14.40
N ALA A 234 2.87 5.01 13.67
CA ALA A 234 2.63 6.30 14.30
C ALA A 234 1.27 6.33 15.03
N GLU A 235 0.23 5.69 14.48
CA GLU A 235 -1.07 5.51 15.16
C GLU A 235 -0.93 4.70 16.47
N VAL A 236 -0.07 3.68 16.48
CA VAL A 236 0.25 2.91 17.70
C VAL A 236 0.93 3.80 18.73
N HIS A 237 1.93 4.58 18.32
CA HIS A 237 2.63 5.48 19.23
C HIS A 237 1.74 6.62 19.75
N ALA A 238 0.74 7.05 18.96
CA ALA A 238 -0.27 8.02 19.37
C ALA A 238 -1.36 7.43 20.30
N GLY A 239 -1.34 6.13 20.58
CA GLY A 239 -2.37 5.45 21.38
C GLY A 239 -3.72 5.30 20.67
N ILE A 240 -3.77 5.49 19.34
CA ILE A 240 -4.99 5.44 18.54
C ILE A 240 -5.23 4.02 18.01
N ALA A 241 -4.16 3.30 17.66
CA ALA A 241 -4.32 1.92 17.19
C ALA A 241 -4.77 0.98 18.34
N GLY A 242 -5.63 0.01 18.02
CA GLY A 242 -6.05 -1.00 18.99
C GLY A 242 -4.90 -1.89 19.47
N GLN A 243 -4.93 -2.32 20.74
CA GLN A 243 -3.85 -3.07 21.40
C GLN A 243 -3.38 -4.30 20.61
N LYS A 244 -4.32 -5.07 20.04
CA LYS A 244 -4.02 -6.26 19.23
C LYS A 244 -3.16 -5.93 18.01
N TRP A 245 -3.53 -4.89 17.27
CA TRP A 245 -2.76 -4.46 16.09
C TRP A 245 -1.42 -3.86 16.49
N GLY A 246 -1.39 -3.03 17.54
CA GLY A 246 -0.13 -2.50 18.06
C GLY A 246 0.89 -3.59 18.42
N ALA A 247 0.43 -4.66 19.09
CA ALA A 247 1.27 -5.81 19.40
C ALA A 247 1.75 -6.54 18.14
N LEU A 248 0.85 -6.82 17.18
CA LEU A 248 1.18 -7.52 15.94
C LEU A 248 2.27 -6.78 15.14
N PHE A 249 2.14 -5.46 14.99
CA PHE A 249 3.10 -4.64 14.27
C PHE A 249 4.46 -4.58 14.99
N LYS A 250 4.46 -4.50 16.32
CA LYS A 250 5.67 -4.50 17.14
C LYS A 250 6.44 -5.82 16.99
N GLU A 251 5.75 -6.95 17.03
CA GLU A 251 6.38 -8.26 16.90
C GLU A 251 6.86 -8.54 15.47
N TYR A 252 6.03 -8.25 14.46
CA TYR A 252 6.44 -8.47 13.06
C TYR A 252 7.71 -7.70 12.69
N CYS A 253 7.85 -6.45 13.11
CA CYS A 253 9.03 -5.65 12.80
C CYS A 253 10.33 -6.24 13.37
N LYS A 254 10.27 -7.00 14.47
CA LYS A 254 11.45 -7.68 15.06
C LYS A 254 11.89 -8.88 14.23
N VAL A 255 10.92 -9.65 13.74
CA VAL A 255 11.16 -10.95 13.07
C VAL A 255 11.22 -10.86 11.56
N CYS A 256 10.87 -9.70 10.99
CA CYS A 256 10.89 -9.43 9.56
C CYS A 256 12.30 -9.81 9.01
N PRO A 257 12.43 -10.96 8.29
CA PRO A 257 13.69 -11.39 7.62
C PRO A 257 14.20 -10.29 6.72
N VAL A 258 13.16 -9.62 6.26
CA VAL A 258 13.03 -8.34 5.69
C VAL A 258 14.24 -7.48 6.00
N LYS A 259 14.16 -6.91 7.21
CA LYS A 259 14.80 -5.65 7.59
C LYS A 259 14.86 -4.62 6.42
N LEU A 260 14.07 -4.78 5.33
CA LEU A 260 14.50 -4.75 3.90
C LEU A 260 14.80 -3.38 3.30
N CYS A 261 14.78 -2.36 4.13
CA CYS A 261 15.07 -0.99 3.74
C CYS A 261 16.27 -0.52 4.56
N GLN A 262 17.31 -1.36 4.63
CA GLN A 262 18.51 -1.03 5.41
C GLN A 262 19.31 0.11 4.76
N LYS A 263 19.19 0.32 3.43
CA LYS A 263 19.64 1.53 2.72
C LYS A 263 18.78 1.78 1.46
N GLY A 264 18.05 2.88 1.40
CA GLY A 264 17.51 3.48 0.17
C GLY A 264 16.35 2.80 -0.57
N LYS A 265 16.16 1.47 -0.44
CA LYS A 265 15.08 0.70 -1.10
C LYS A 265 13.78 0.70 -0.30
N ASN A 266 12.63 0.73 -0.96
CA ASN A 266 11.30 0.74 -0.31
C ASN A 266 10.49 -0.53 -0.62
N THR A 267 9.56 -0.89 0.26
CA THR A 267 8.71 -2.10 0.11
C THR A 267 7.86 -2.11 -1.16
N GLY A 268 7.49 -0.93 -1.67
CA GLY A 268 6.72 -0.82 -2.90
C GLY A 268 7.48 -1.28 -4.13
N GLU A 269 8.66 -0.69 -4.33
CA GLU A 269 9.55 -1.01 -5.46
C GLU A 269 10.01 -2.48 -5.44
N GLU A 270 10.53 -2.96 -4.31
CA GLU A 270 10.99 -4.35 -4.20
C GLU A 270 9.85 -5.36 -4.35
N GLY A 271 8.64 -5.01 -3.86
CA GLY A 271 7.45 -5.83 -4.02
C GLY A 271 6.99 -5.95 -5.47
N ASN A 272 6.98 -4.84 -6.21
CA ASN A 272 6.61 -4.84 -7.63
C ASN A 272 7.64 -5.58 -8.50
N ASN A 273 8.94 -5.30 -8.32
CA ASN A 273 10.02 -6.01 -9.01
C ASN A 273 9.93 -7.53 -8.79
N LEU A 274 9.62 -7.94 -7.56
CA LEU A 274 9.42 -9.35 -7.24
C LEU A 274 8.23 -9.95 -7.99
N ILE A 275 7.07 -9.29 -8.03
CA ILE A 275 5.92 -9.80 -8.80
C ILE A 275 6.25 -9.94 -10.28
N THR A 276 6.89 -8.94 -10.89
CA THR A 276 7.33 -9.02 -12.29
C THR A 276 8.25 -10.21 -12.51
N ALA A 277 9.20 -10.46 -11.61
CA ALA A 277 10.07 -11.63 -11.70
C ALA A 277 9.31 -12.96 -11.55
N LEU A 278 8.29 -13.03 -10.68
CA LEU A 278 7.44 -14.20 -10.54
C LEU A 278 6.64 -14.48 -11.82
N GLU A 279 6.04 -13.45 -12.41
CA GLU A 279 5.26 -13.56 -13.66
C GLU A 279 6.14 -14.03 -14.83
N ASN A 280 7.33 -13.45 -14.98
CA ASN A 280 8.29 -13.84 -16.01
C ASN A 280 8.75 -15.30 -15.88
N ASN A 281 8.64 -15.88 -14.68
CA ASN A 281 8.97 -17.28 -14.40
C ASN A 281 7.73 -18.20 -14.31
N ASN A 282 6.58 -17.75 -14.84
CA ASN A 282 5.31 -18.47 -14.85
C ASN A 282 4.87 -18.92 -13.43
N MET A 283 5.12 -18.10 -12.43
CA MET A 283 4.70 -18.36 -11.05
C MET A 283 3.44 -17.59 -10.69
N THR A 284 2.67 -18.17 -9.79
CA THR A 284 1.42 -17.59 -9.27
C THR A 284 1.53 -17.30 -7.78
N THR A 285 0.77 -16.31 -7.32
CA THR A 285 0.69 -15.95 -5.91
C THR A 285 -0.70 -16.18 -5.36
N ASP A 286 -0.78 -16.86 -4.22
CA ASP A 286 -2.00 -16.97 -3.43
C ASP A 286 -1.83 -16.21 -2.12
N VAL A 287 -2.73 -15.28 -1.86
CA VAL A 287 -2.75 -14.52 -0.60
C VAL A 287 -3.95 -14.93 0.24
N GLY A 288 -3.69 -15.15 1.52
CA GLY A 288 -4.69 -15.34 2.54
C GLY A 288 -4.29 -14.64 3.83
N MET A 289 -5.11 -14.75 4.86
CA MET A 289 -4.79 -14.20 6.16
C MET A 289 -5.13 -15.20 7.27
N ASN A 290 -4.23 -15.31 8.24
CA ASN A 290 -4.51 -15.88 9.57
C ASN A 290 -4.15 -14.78 10.59
N THR A 291 -3.22 -15.03 11.52
CA THR A 291 -2.61 -14.00 12.36
C THR A 291 -1.86 -12.94 11.52
N TYR A 292 -1.31 -13.35 10.38
CA TYR A 292 -0.56 -12.51 9.44
C TYR A 292 -1.13 -12.66 8.02
N ILE A 293 -0.94 -11.65 7.19
CA ILE A 293 -1.12 -11.76 5.74
C ILE A 293 -0.08 -12.75 5.24
N THR A 294 -0.52 -13.87 4.67
CA THR A 294 0.34 -14.95 4.22
C THR A 294 0.31 -15.01 2.70
N ALA A 295 1.47 -14.88 2.07
CA ALA A 295 1.63 -15.09 0.64
C ALA A 295 2.26 -16.47 0.41
N LYS A 296 1.72 -17.21 -0.55
CA LYS A 296 2.25 -18.46 -1.08
C LYS A 296 2.60 -18.24 -2.54
N VAL A 297 3.79 -18.67 -2.94
CA VAL A 297 4.25 -18.63 -4.33
C VAL A 297 4.26 -20.05 -4.86
N LYS A 298 3.68 -20.25 -6.05
CA LYS A 298 3.58 -21.56 -6.69
C LYS A 298 4.16 -21.55 -8.10
N LYS A 299 4.85 -22.62 -8.47
CA LYS A 299 5.29 -22.93 -9.83
C LYS A 299 4.70 -24.29 -10.22
N ASP A 300 4.02 -24.37 -11.36
CA ASP A 300 3.33 -25.59 -11.82
C ASP A 300 2.41 -26.21 -10.74
N GLY A 301 1.71 -25.36 -9.99
CA GLY A 301 0.85 -25.75 -8.87
C GLY A 301 1.57 -26.16 -7.58
N LYS A 302 2.90 -26.36 -7.60
CA LYS A 302 3.70 -26.72 -6.43
C LYS A 302 4.11 -25.49 -5.63
N LEU A 303 4.03 -25.57 -4.31
CA LEU A 303 4.43 -24.50 -3.40
C LEU A 303 5.95 -24.38 -3.36
N VAL A 304 6.50 -23.29 -3.89
CA VAL A 304 7.96 -23.00 -3.92
C VAL A 304 8.37 -21.94 -2.89
N GLY A 305 7.41 -21.19 -2.35
CA GLY A 305 7.69 -20.17 -1.34
C GLY A 305 6.49 -19.81 -0.47
N LYS A 306 6.76 -19.42 0.78
CA LYS A 306 5.74 -18.96 1.73
C LYS A 306 6.31 -17.88 2.64
N GLY A 307 5.57 -16.79 2.82
CA GLY A 307 5.98 -15.70 3.68
C GLY A 307 4.83 -14.97 4.35
N ILE A 308 5.15 -14.22 5.40
CA ILE A 308 4.17 -13.51 6.24
C ILE A 308 4.43 -12.00 6.29
N GLY A 309 3.36 -11.25 6.50
CA GLY A 309 3.30 -9.78 6.50
C GLY A 309 2.18 -9.24 7.39
N THR A 310 2.17 -7.93 7.66
CA THR A 310 1.16 -7.31 8.54
C THR A 310 0.32 -6.22 7.89
N VAL A 311 0.79 -5.58 6.81
CA VAL A 311 0.08 -4.48 6.14
C VAL A 311 -0.38 -4.85 4.74
N CYS A 312 0.49 -5.51 3.97
CA CYS A 312 0.23 -5.81 2.57
C CYS A 312 0.92 -7.09 2.13
N ALA A 313 0.44 -7.65 1.03
CA ALA A 313 1.00 -8.86 0.42
C ALA A 313 2.46 -8.69 -0.05
N PHE A 314 2.91 -7.48 -0.44
CA PHE A 314 4.31 -7.25 -0.80
C PHE A 314 5.26 -7.59 0.35
N SER A 315 4.91 -7.22 1.58
CA SER A 315 5.73 -7.57 2.75
C SER A 315 5.83 -9.09 2.95
N SER A 316 4.74 -9.81 2.68
CA SER A 316 4.67 -11.28 2.75
C SER A 316 5.46 -11.96 1.62
N LEU A 317 5.40 -11.42 0.39
CA LEU A 317 6.15 -11.93 -0.76
C LEU A 317 7.66 -11.70 -0.58
N MET A 318 8.05 -10.50 -0.15
CA MET A 318 9.44 -10.19 0.17
C MET A 318 9.98 -11.08 1.29
N TYR A 319 9.17 -11.40 2.31
CA TYR A 319 9.52 -12.40 3.32
C TYR A 319 9.83 -13.75 2.66
N ALA A 320 8.92 -14.22 1.79
CA ALA A 320 9.06 -15.51 1.11
C ALA A 320 10.37 -15.55 0.31
N ALA A 321 10.60 -14.54 -0.53
CA ALA A 321 11.81 -14.42 -1.34
C ALA A 321 13.08 -14.38 -0.49
N ALA A 322 13.05 -13.78 0.71
CA ALA A 322 14.22 -13.73 1.58
C ALA A 322 14.52 -15.03 2.32
N LYS A 323 13.50 -15.87 2.62
CA LYS A 323 13.65 -17.06 3.48
C LYS A 323 13.56 -18.39 2.74
N CYS A 324 12.88 -18.47 1.60
CA CYS A 324 12.66 -19.73 0.88
C CYS A 324 13.76 -19.92 -0.17
N ILE A 325 14.65 -20.90 0.06
CA ILE A 325 15.78 -21.21 -0.83
C ILE A 325 15.28 -21.62 -2.22
N GLU A 326 14.25 -22.47 -2.28
CA GLU A 326 13.64 -22.91 -3.55
C GLU A 326 13.11 -21.73 -4.37
N LEU A 327 12.35 -20.83 -3.75
CA LEU A 327 11.90 -19.60 -4.40
C LEU A 327 13.08 -18.73 -4.89
N LYS A 328 14.16 -18.60 -4.11
CA LYS A 328 15.34 -17.84 -4.54
C LYS A 328 15.99 -18.45 -5.76
N SER A 329 16.22 -19.77 -5.75
CA SER A 329 16.83 -20.46 -6.89
C SER A 329 16.01 -20.32 -8.16
N GLU A 330 14.70 -20.15 -8.04
CA GLU A 330 13.83 -19.99 -9.20
C GLU A 330 13.75 -18.55 -9.73
N ILE A 331 13.97 -17.54 -8.88
CA ILE A 331 13.97 -16.11 -9.27
C ILE A 331 15.35 -15.64 -9.73
N GLU A 332 16.43 -16.19 -9.15
CA GLU A 332 17.82 -15.80 -9.45
C GLU A 332 18.37 -16.42 -10.75
N VAL A 333 17.62 -17.31 -11.43
CA VAL A 333 18.02 -17.87 -12.73
C VAL A 333 17.69 -16.89 -13.85
N VAL A 334 18.54 -15.87 -14.00
CA VAL A 334 18.94 -15.33 -15.31
C VAL A 334 20.45 -15.16 -15.25
N ARG A 335 21.18 -16.23 -15.60
CA ARG A 335 22.55 -16.12 -16.07
C ARG A 335 22.53 -16.43 -17.56
N GLU A 336 22.39 -15.37 -18.36
CA GLU A 336 23.08 -15.29 -19.65
C GLU A 336 24.36 -14.49 -19.45
#